data_AF-A0A6B3GIY6-F1
#
_entry.id   AF-A0A6B3GIY6-F1
#
_cell.length_a   1.000
_cell.length_b   1.000
_cell.length_c   1.000
_cell.angle_alpha   90.00
_cell.angle_beta   90.00
_cell.angle_gamma   90.00
#
_symmetry.space_group_name_H-M   'P 1'
#
loop_
_entity.id
_entity.type
_entity.pdbx_description
1 polymer ?
#
loop_
_entity_poly.entity_id
_entity_poly.type
_entity_poly.pdbx_seq_one_letter_code
_entity_poly.pdbx_strand_id
1 'polypeptide(L)' 'TGKNYLVEVTLHEGRKHIVRRMLAEAGFPVDKLVRVAFGPITLGDQKSGWLRRLSNTEVGMLMKEVEL' A
#
# COMPACT_ATOMS: atom_id res chain seq x y z
N THR A 1 26.30 -5.23 -5.77
CA THR A 1 25.10 -6.05 -5.99
C THR A 1 24.73 -6.72 -4.68
N GLY A 2 24.05 -5.98 -3.79
CA GLY A 2 23.61 -6.51 -2.50
C GLY A 2 22.39 -7.41 -2.66
N LYS A 3 22.15 -8.28 -1.67
CA LYS A 3 20.88 -9.01 -1.55
C LYS A 3 19.78 -7.99 -1.22
N ASN A 4 18.87 -7.78 -2.17
CA ASN A 4 17.67 -6.99 -1.93
C ASN A 4 16.57 -7.91 -1.42
N TYR A 5 15.89 -7.51 -0.35
CA TYR A 5 14.75 -8.22 0.20
C TYR A 5 13.46 -7.52 -0.21
N LEU A 6 12.46 -8.29 -0.62
CA LEU A 6 11.11 -7.80 -0.84
C LEU A 6 10.27 -8.19 0.37
N VAL A 7 9.57 -7.21 0.95
CA VAL A 7 8.67 -7.42 2.09
C VAL A 7 7.33 -6.76 1.81
N GLU A 8 6.25 -7.39 2.28
CA GLU A 8 4.93 -6.79 2.31
C GLU A 8 4.63 -6.30 3.72
N VAL A 9 4.08 -5.09 3.84
CA VAL A 9 3.77 -4.46 5.13
C VAL A 9 2.37 -3.87 5.06
N THR A 10 1.50 -4.30 5.97
CA THR A 10 0.16 -3.75 6.15
C THR A 10 0.14 -2.83 7.36
N LEU A 11 -0.43 -1.64 7.21
CA LEU A 11 -0.55 -0.64 8.27
C LEU A 11 -1.98 -0.11 8.32
N HIS A 12 -2.46 0.16 9.53
CA HIS A 12 -3.77 0.76 9.79
C HIS A 12 -3.69 2.27 10.02
N GLU A 13 -2.50 2.88 9.93
CA GLU A 13 -2.28 4.31 10.11
C GLU A 13 -1.30 4.89 9.07
N GLY A 14 -1.44 6.17 8.78
CA GLY A 14 -0.70 6.88 7.73
C GLY A 14 0.32 7.90 8.21
N ARG A 15 1.05 7.66 9.32
CA ARG A 15 2.03 8.64 9.82
C ARG A 15 3.12 8.93 8.78
N LYS A 16 3.60 10.18 8.73
CA LYS A 16 4.64 10.63 7.78
C LYS A 16 5.82 9.65 7.74
N HIS A 17 6.11 9.12 6.56
CA HIS A 17 7.21 8.18 6.28
C HIS A 17 7.26 6.94 7.20
N ILE A 18 6.12 6.47 7.73
CA ILE A 18 6.09 5.39 8.74
C ILE A 18 6.86 4.13 8.32
N VAL A 19 6.62 3.59 7.12
CA VAL A 19 7.32 2.38 6.62
C VAL A 19 8.83 2.59 6.57
N ARG A 20 9.27 3.73 5.99
CA ARG A 20 10.69 4.04 5.85
C ARG A 20 11.38 4.23 7.20
N ARG A 21 10.74 4.92 8.15
CA ARG A 21 11.28 5.13 9.49
C ARG A 21 11.36 3.82 10.27
N MET A 22 10.29 3.04 10.26
CA MET A 22 10.22 1.77 10.98
C MET A 22 11.28 0.78 10.49
N LEU A 23 11.43 0.60 9.18
CA LEU A 23 12.41 -0.34 8.64
C LEU A 23 13.84 0.16 8.76
N ALA A 24 14.09 1.47 8.66
CA ALA A 24 15.41 2.04 8.93
C ALA A 24 15.86 1.83 10.39
N GLU A 25 14.94 2.00 11.36
CA GLU A 25 15.20 1.72 12.77
C GLU A 25 15.57 0.24 13.01
N ALA A 26 14.96 -0.67 12.25
CA ALA A 26 15.27 -2.10 12.30
C ALA A 26 16.57 -2.48 11.54
N GLY A 27 17.30 -1.52 10.95
CA GLY A 27 18.53 -1.76 10.19
C GLY A 27 18.31 -2.14 8.72
N PHE A 28 17.09 -2.00 8.19
CA PHE A 28 16.71 -2.32 6.82
C PHE A 28 16.20 -1.07 6.08
N PRO A 29 17.08 -0.14 5.66
CA PRO A 29 16.66 1.05 4.94
C PRO A 29 15.93 0.69 3.63
N VAL A 30 14.87 1.45 3.31
CA VAL A 30 13.99 1.16 2.17
C VAL A 30 14.45 1.89 0.92
N ASP A 31 14.82 1.14 -0.12
CA ASP A 31 15.19 1.71 -1.43
C ASP A 31 13.97 2.04 -2.29
N LYS A 32 13.01 1.11 -2.38
CA LYS A 32 11.78 1.26 -3.17
C LYS A 32 10.55 0.96 -2.31
N LEU A 33 9.53 1.79 -2.43
CA LEU A 33 8.26 1.63 -1.72
C LEU A 33 7.12 1.87 -2.70
N VAL A 34 6.22 0.89 -2.80
CA VAL A 34 5.00 0.97 -3.60
C VAL A 34 3.85 0.51 -2.72
N ARG A 35 2.74 1.26 -2.74
CA ARG A 35 1.50 0.83 -2.10
C ARG A 35 0.73 -0.03 -3.09
N VAL A 36 0.59 -1.32 -2.77
CA VAL A 36 -0.06 -2.32 -3.64
C VAL A 36 -1.54 -2.50 -3.33
N ALA A 37 -2.02 -2.03 -2.17
CA ALA A 37 -3.42 -2.06 -1.79
C ALA A 37 -3.78 -0.90 -0.85
N PHE A 38 -5.07 -0.55 -0.79
CA PHE A 38 -5.65 0.36 0.19
C PHE A 38 -7.01 -0.19 0.63
N GLY A 39 -7.09 -0.63 1.89
CA GLY A 39 -8.23 -1.41 2.37
C GLY A 39 -8.47 -2.62 1.45
N PRO A 40 -9.70 -2.86 1.00
CA PRO A 40 -10.06 -3.99 0.13
C PRO A 40 -9.65 -3.78 -1.34
N ILE A 41 -9.13 -2.60 -1.71
CA ILE A 41 -8.83 -2.27 -3.10
C ILE A 41 -7.36 -2.54 -3.41
N THR A 42 -7.12 -3.41 -4.39
CA THR A 42 -5.77 -3.73 -4.88
C THR A 42 -5.39 -2.86 -6.08
N LEU A 43 -4.08 -2.63 -6.27
CA LEU A 43 -3.53 -1.88 -7.40
C LEU A 43 -3.70 -2.67 -8.73
N GLY A 44 -3.63 -4.00 -8.66
CA GLY A 44 -3.75 -4.88 -9.82
C GLY A 44 -2.70 -4.57 -10.89
N ASP A 45 -3.15 -4.49 -12.14
CA ASP A 45 -2.36 -4.23 -13.35
C ASP A 45 -2.32 -2.73 -13.74
N GLN A 46 -2.77 -1.84 -12.85
CA GLN A 46 -2.85 -0.42 -13.14
C GLN A 46 -1.46 0.21 -13.34
N LYS A 47 -1.28 0.85 -14.50
CA LYS A 47 -0.02 1.51 -14.86
C LYS A 47 0.21 2.79 -14.05
N SER A 48 1.48 3.09 -13.80
CA SER A 48 1.88 4.33 -13.12
C SER A 48 1.35 5.56 -13.86
N GLY A 49 0.77 6.50 -13.12
CA GLY A 49 0.19 7.74 -13.65
C GLY A 49 -1.23 7.62 -14.20
N TRP A 50 -1.81 6.42 -14.22
CA TRP A 50 -3.18 6.21 -14.71
C TRP A 50 -4.19 6.30 -13.58
N LEU A 51 -5.39 6.79 -13.90
CA LEU A 51 -6.55 6.76 -13.03
C LEU A 51 -7.61 5.84 -13.66
N ARG A 52 -8.34 5.11 -12.82
CA ARG A 52 -9.50 4.33 -13.22
C ARG A 52 -10.68 4.63 -12.30
N ARG A 53 -11.89 4.47 -12.82
CA ARG A 53 -13.08 4.43 -11.97
C ARG A 53 -13.12 3.11 -11.19
N LEU A 54 -13.61 3.19 -9.95
CA LEU A 54 -13.98 2.01 -9.18
C LEU A 54 -15.28 1.43 -9.74
N SER A 55 -15.37 0.11 -9.75
CA SER A 55 -16.63 -0.59 -10.02
C SER A 55 -17.60 -0.42 -8.84
N ASN A 56 -18.90 -0.64 -9.08
CA ASN A 56 -19.90 -0.60 -8.01
C ASN A 56 -19.59 -1.60 -6.87
N THR A 57 -19.01 -2.75 -7.21
CA THR A 57 -18.56 -3.75 -6.23
C THR A 57 -17.46 -3.20 -5.32
N GLU A 58 -16.44 -2.56 -5.88
CA GLU A 58 -15.35 -1.95 -5.12
C GLU A 58 -15.82 -0.79 -4.25
N VAL A 59 -16.78 0.00 -4.74
CA VAL A 59 -17.43 1.05 -3.94
C VAL A 59 -18.15 0.42 -2.74
N GLY A 60 -18.94 -0.63 -2.97
CA GLY A 60 -19.63 -1.34 -1.88
C GLY A 60 -18.67 -1.97 -0.85
N MET A 61 -17.53 -2.50 -1.31
CA MET A 61 -16.48 -2.99 -0.41
C MET A 61 -15.94 -1.88 0.50
N LEU A 62 -15.66 -0.70 -0.05
CA LEU A 62 -15.17 0.44 0.74
C LEU A 62 -16.21 0.97 1.74
N MET A 63 -17.50 1.00 1.38
CA MET A 63 -18.56 1.42 2.30
C MET A 63 -18.65 0.47 3.49
N LYS A 64 -18.57 -0.84 3.24
CA LYS A 64 -18.58 -1.85 4.30
C LYS A 64 -17.44 -1.69 5.32
N GLU A 65 -16.24 -1.29 4.89
CA GLU A 65 -15.08 -1.07 5.79
C GLU A 65 -15.31 0.03 6.82
N VAL A 66 -16.26 0.93 6.55
CA VAL A 66 -16.65 2.02 7.45
C VAL A 66 -18.09 1.87 7.94
N GLU A 67 -18.64 0.65 7.86
CA GLU A 67 -19.97 0.29 8.34
C GLU A 67 -21.12 1.08 7.68
N LEU A 68 -20.94 1.44 6.40
CA LEU A 68 -21.95 2.10 5.54
C LEU A 68 -22.55 1.16 4.48
#